data_AF-A0A0S6UPD0-F1
#
_entry.id   AF-A0A0S6UPD0-F1
#
_cell.length_a   1.000
_cell.length_b   1.000
_cell.length_c   1.000
_cell.angle_alpha   90.00
_cell.angle_beta   90.00
_cell.angle_gamma   90.00
#
_symmetry.space_group_name_H-M   'P 1'
#
loop_
_entity.id
_entity.type
_entity.pdbx_description
1 polymer ?
#
loop_
_entity_poly.entity_id
_entity_poly.type
_entity_poly.pdbx_seq_one_letter_code
_entity_poly.pdbx_strand_id
1 'polypeptide(L)'
;MPHWPDAKGAPQNSIIGGATLWVLRDRPREEYKGVARFFAYLSQPGVQAAWHQNTGYLPVTRAAFELTRSQGFYERNPGSAISFEQITLNPPTENSKGIRLGSFVLIRGVIEDELEQAFAGQKTAQSALDSAVERGNKLLRQFERASPER
;
A
#
# COMPACT_ATOMS: atom_id res chain seq x y z
N MET A 1 -13.13 4.53 -2.80
CA MET A 1 -12.78 4.63 -1.36
C MET A 1 -13.98 5.23 -0.65
N PRO A 2 -14.58 4.63 0.38
CA PRO A 2 -16.02 4.65 0.55
C PRO A 2 -16.58 6.06 0.36
N HIS A 3 -17.24 6.24 -0.79
CA HIS A 3 -17.92 7.48 -1.16
C HIS A 3 -19.37 7.44 -0.64
N TRP A 4 -19.69 6.46 0.21
CA TRP A 4 -21.02 6.29 0.77
C TRP A 4 -21.33 7.50 1.65
N PRO A 5 -22.50 8.16 1.44
CA PRO A 5 -22.90 9.35 2.18
C PRO A 5 -22.90 9.13 3.70
N ASP A 6 -23.17 7.90 4.14
CA ASP A 6 -23.36 7.55 5.55
C ASP A 6 -22.03 7.27 6.27
N ALA A 7 -20.91 7.21 5.53
CA ALA A 7 -19.58 7.04 6.12
C ALA A 7 -19.07 8.40 6.63
N LYS A 8 -19.06 8.56 7.96
CA LYS A 8 -18.58 9.79 8.61
C LYS A 8 -17.16 10.15 8.15
N GLY A 9 -17.01 11.34 7.57
CA GLY A 9 -15.72 11.85 7.08
C GLY A 9 -15.30 11.30 5.72
N ALA A 10 -16.22 10.73 4.93
CA ALA A 10 -15.93 10.36 3.54
C ALA A 10 -15.70 11.59 2.63
N PRO A 11 -14.87 11.48 1.57
CA PRO A 11 -14.02 10.34 1.24
C PRO A 11 -12.74 10.25 2.10
N GLN A 12 -12.23 9.03 2.28
CA GLN A 12 -11.00 8.73 3.03
C GLN A 12 -9.85 8.32 2.10
N ASN A 13 -8.60 8.43 2.59
CA ASN A 13 -7.41 8.09 1.82
C ASN A 13 -7.33 6.60 1.51
N SER A 14 -6.91 6.24 0.31
CA SER A 14 -6.45 4.87 0.02
C SER A 14 -5.10 4.58 0.68
N ILE A 15 -4.76 3.30 0.79
CA ILE A 15 -3.43 2.85 1.20
C ILE A 15 -2.66 2.33 0.00
N ILE A 16 -1.33 2.38 0.09
CA ILE A 16 -0.46 1.86 -0.98
C ILE A 16 -0.48 0.32 -1.04
N GLY A 17 -0.31 -0.21 -2.25
CA GLY A 17 0.06 -1.60 -2.50
C GLY A 17 1.50 -1.69 -3.02
N GLY A 18 1.77 -2.65 -3.90
CA GLY A 18 3.07 -2.80 -4.54
C GLY A 18 4.16 -3.36 -3.63
N ALA A 19 5.40 -2.89 -3.84
CA ALA A 19 6.58 -3.40 -3.15
C ALA A 19 7.44 -2.26 -2.58
N THR A 20 8.38 -2.62 -1.72
CA THR A 20 9.37 -1.71 -1.14
C THR A 20 10.77 -2.28 -1.32
N LEU A 21 11.78 -1.42 -1.40
CA LEU A 21 13.18 -1.83 -1.42
C LEU A 21 13.69 -1.91 0.02
N TRP A 22 14.22 -3.06 0.40
CA TRP A 22 14.84 -3.28 1.71
C TRP A 22 16.35 -3.45 1.56
N VAL A 23 17.09 -2.97 2.55
CA VAL A 23 18.54 -3.15 2.64
C VAL A 23 18.82 -4.31 3.57
N LEU A 24 19.57 -5.30 3.10
CA LEU A 24 19.96 -6.44 3.92
C LEU A 24 20.97 -5.99 4.98
N ARG A 25 20.81 -6.54 6.19
CA ARG A 25 21.75 -6.38 7.31
C ARG A 25 23.04 -7.15 7.04
N ASP A 26 24.05 -6.87 7.87
CA ASP A 26 25.32 -7.61 7.93
C ASP A 26 26.13 -7.57 6.61
N ARG A 27 26.03 -6.45 5.88
CA ARG A 27 26.80 -6.15 4.66
C ARG A 27 27.99 -5.22 4.92
N PRO A 28 29.04 -5.25 4.08
CA PRO A 28 30.16 -4.31 4.16
C PRO A 28 29.71 -2.83 4.15
N ARG A 29 30.35 -1.99 4.99
CA ARG A 29 29.96 -0.58 5.17
C ARG A 29 29.93 0.24 3.87
N GLU A 30 30.85 -0.04 2.95
CA GLU A 30 30.91 0.65 1.66
C GLU A 30 29.70 0.33 0.77
N GLU A 31 29.11 -0.87 0.87
CA GLU A 31 27.88 -1.21 0.15
C GLU A 31 26.72 -0.31 0.58
N TYR A 32 26.59 -0.01 1.88
CA TYR A 32 25.54 0.91 2.36
C TYR A 32 25.66 2.31 1.78
N LYS A 33 26.87 2.81 1.50
CA LYS A 33 27.06 4.10 0.80
C LYS A 33 26.55 4.03 -0.64
N GLY A 34 26.82 2.92 -1.33
CA GLY A 34 26.30 2.65 -2.67
C GLY A 34 24.78 2.60 -2.68
N VAL A 35 24.18 1.85 -1.75
CA VAL A 35 22.72 1.74 -1.60
C VAL A 35 22.09 3.10 -1.30
N ALA A 36 22.69 3.90 -0.41
CA ALA A 36 22.19 5.25 -0.11
C ALA A 36 22.21 6.16 -1.35
N ARG A 37 23.30 6.11 -2.15
CA ARG A 37 23.38 6.85 -3.42
C ARG A 37 22.34 6.36 -4.43
N PHE A 38 22.10 5.06 -4.50
CA PHE A 38 21.10 4.47 -5.37
C PHE A 38 19.68 4.90 -4.99
N PHE A 39 19.32 4.86 -3.70
CA PHE A 39 18.02 5.36 -3.23
C PHE A 39 17.87 6.87 -3.44
N ALA A 40 18.94 7.65 -3.27
CA ALA A 40 18.93 9.07 -3.57
C ALA A 40 18.69 9.33 -5.06
N TYR A 41 19.35 8.58 -5.96
CA TYR A 41 19.11 8.63 -7.40
C TYR A 41 17.67 8.27 -7.74
N LEU A 42 17.17 7.14 -7.24
CA LEU A 42 15.79 6.71 -7.46
C LEU A 42 14.78 7.75 -6.99
N SER A 43 15.09 8.52 -5.94
CA SER A 43 14.19 9.54 -5.39
C SER A 43 14.26 10.90 -6.10
N GLN A 44 15.16 11.08 -7.08
CA GLN A 44 15.24 12.32 -7.85
C GLN A 44 13.92 12.57 -8.60
N PRO A 45 13.41 13.82 -8.66
CA PRO A 45 12.12 14.11 -9.27
C PRO A 45 12.00 13.60 -10.71
N GLY A 46 13.04 13.78 -11.54
CA GLY A 46 13.05 13.31 -12.93
C GLY A 46 12.99 11.78 -13.07
N VAL A 47 13.71 11.05 -12.21
CA VAL A 47 13.73 9.58 -12.21
C VAL A 47 12.37 9.03 -11.78
N GLN A 48 11.80 9.57 -10.70
CA GLN A 48 10.47 9.18 -10.23
C GLN A 48 9.35 9.55 -11.20
N ALA A 49 9.40 10.75 -11.80
CA ALA A 49 8.43 11.17 -12.80
C ALA A 49 8.47 10.23 -14.00
N ALA A 50 9.66 9.92 -14.52
CA ALA A 50 9.81 8.96 -15.62
C ALA A 50 9.29 7.56 -15.24
N TRP A 51 9.61 7.06 -14.04
CA TRP A 51 9.09 5.78 -13.56
C TRP A 51 7.56 5.77 -13.51
N HIS A 52 6.96 6.79 -12.89
CA HIS A 52 5.51 6.92 -12.79
C HIS A 52 4.84 6.96 -14.18
N GLN A 53 5.35 7.81 -15.07
CA GLN A 53 4.79 7.99 -16.41
C GLN A 53 4.89 6.72 -17.27
N ASN A 54 5.98 5.96 -17.12
CA ASN A 54 6.22 4.75 -17.93
C ASN A 54 5.53 3.49 -17.39
N THR A 55 5.20 3.45 -16.10
CA THR A 55 4.72 2.22 -15.44
C THR A 55 3.32 2.33 -14.84
N GLY A 56 2.83 3.55 -14.61
CA GLY A 56 1.58 3.80 -13.88
C GLY A 56 1.69 3.68 -12.37
N TYR A 57 2.85 3.26 -11.80
CA TYR A 57 3.06 3.31 -10.36
C TYR A 57 3.03 4.74 -9.83
N LEU A 58 2.63 4.92 -8.57
CA LEU A 58 2.60 6.23 -7.92
C LEU A 58 3.99 6.87 -7.86
N PRO A 59 4.12 8.19 -8.08
CA PRO A 59 5.33 8.91 -7.75
C PRO A 59 5.49 8.95 -6.23
N VAL A 60 6.63 8.50 -5.70
CA VAL A 60 6.83 8.39 -4.24
C VAL A 60 7.17 9.72 -3.56
N THR A 61 7.31 10.81 -4.33
CA THR A 61 7.61 12.15 -3.84
C THR A 61 6.66 13.19 -4.44
N ARG A 62 6.33 14.24 -3.66
CA ARG A 62 5.54 15.38 -4.14
C ARG A 62 6.22 16.09 -5.32
N ALA A 63 7.54 16.22 -5.29
CA ALA A 63 8.29 16.86 -6.37
C ALA A 63 8.15 16.13 -7.72
N ALA A 64 8.08 14.80 -7.72
CA ALA A 64 7.87 14.01 -8.93
C ALA A 64 6.44 14.12 -9.48
N PHE A 65 5.43 14.17 -8.60
CA PHE A 65 4.05 14.47 -8.98
C PHE A 65 3.95 15.85 -9.63
N GLU A 66 4.54 16.87 -8.99
CA GLU A 66 4.55 18.24 -9.49
C GLU A 66 5.27 18.38 -10.83
N LEU A 67 6.41 17.70 -11.00
CA LEU A 67 7.12 17.64 -12.26
C LEU A 67 6.28 16.95 -13.36
N THR A 68 5.63 15.84 -13.03
CA THR A 68 4.74 15.14 -13.98
C THR A 68 3.57 16.02 -14.41
N ARG A 69 3.01 16.79 -13.46
CA ARG A 69 1.95 17.77 -13.72
C ARG A 69 2.44 18.90 -14.64
N SER A 70 3.58 19.52 -14.33
CA SER A 70 4.11 20.63 -15.14
C SER A 70 4.55 20.22 -16.54
N GLN A 71 4.87 18.93 -16.75
CA GLN A 71 5.11 18.34 -18.07
C GLN A 71 3.82 18.08 -18.89
N GLY A 72 2.64 18.38 -18.34
CA GLY A 72 1.34 18.19 -18.97
C GLY A 72 0.93 16.72 -19.11
N PHE A 73 1.57 15.80 -18.38
CA PHE A 73 1.30 14.37 -18.50
C PHE A 73 -0.14 14.03 -18.08
N TYR A 74 -0.63 14.63 -16.99
CA TYR A 74 -1.97 14.37 -16.47
C TYR A 74 -3.09 14.90 -17.38
N GLU A 75 -2.84 15.97 -18.14
CA GLU A 75 -3.77 16.48 -19.14
C GLU A 75 -3.86 15.53 -20.34
N ARG A 76 -2.70 15.01 -20.80
CA ARG A 76 -2.64 14.04 -21.89
C ARG A 76 -3.11 12.64 -21.50
N ASN A 77 -3.07 12.30 -20.21
CA ASN A 77 -3.47 11.01 -19.67
C ASN A 77 -4.49 11.20 -18.53
N PRO A 78 -5.74 11.61 -18.85
CA PRO A 78 -6.76 11.86 -17.84
C PRO A 78 -6.94 10.66 -16.90
N GLY A 79 -7.07 10.96 -15.60
CA GLY A 79 -7.23 9.95 -14.54
C GLY A 79 -5.92 9.44 -13.93
N SER A 80 -4.77 9.63 -14.57
CA SER A 80 -3.48 9.15 -14.03
C SER A 80 -3.00 9.89 -12.77
N ALA A 81 -3.59 11.05 -12.44
CA ALA A 81 -3.36 11.77 -11.18
C ALA A 81 -4.21 11.24 -10.00
N ILE A 82 -5.34 10.57 -10.27
CA ILE A 82 -6.35 10.23 -9.27
C ILE A 82 -5.77 9.39 -8.13
N SER A 83 -4.89 8.44 -8.46
CA SER A 83 -4.28 7.56 -7.47
C SER A 83 -3.44 8.34 -6.45
N PHE A 84 -2.69 9.37 -6.89
CA PHE A 84 -1.91 10.24 -6.01
C PHE A 84 -2.81 11.13 -5.17
N GLU A 85 -3.85 11.70 -5.78
CA GLU A 85 -4.85 12.54 -5.09
C GLU A 85 -5.58 11.73 -4.00
N GLN A 86 -5.92 10.47 -4.28
CA GLN A 86 -6.58 9.58 -3.31
C GLN A 86 -5.70 9.25 -2.10
N ILE A 87 -4.40 8.97 -2.28
CA ILE A 87 -3.53 8.64 -1.14
C ILE A 87 -3.13 9.87 -0.31
N THR A 88 -3.25 11.07 -0.88
CA THR A 88 -2.85 12.34 -0.25
C THR A 88 -4.03 13.22 0.21
N LEU A 89 -5.26 12.73 0.03
CA LEU A 89 -6.51 13.49 0.24
C LEU A 89 -6.62 14.16 1.63
N ASN A 90 -6.39 13.39 2.70
CA ASN A 90 -6.41 13.86 4.09
C ASN A 90 -5.10 13.52 4.81
N PRO A 91 -4.79 14.16 5.96
CA PRO A 91 -3.73 13.67 6.85
C PRO A 91 -4.04 12.23 7.32
N PRO A 92 -3.08 11.29 7.29
CA PRO A 92 -3.31 9.92 7.74
C PRO A 92 -3.50 9.87 9.26
N THR A 93 -4.45 9.06 9.72
CA THR A 93 -4.63 8.71 11.13
C THR A 93 -3.67 7.60 11.53
N GLU A 94 -3.66 7.19 12.80
CA GLU A 94 -2.90 6.03 13.25
C GLU A 94 -3.22 4.77 12.43
N ASN A 95 -4.50 4.56 12.12
CA ASN A 95 -4.99 3.35 11.46
C ASN A 95 -5.06 3.44 9.92
N SER A 96 -4.72 4.58 9.30
CA SER A 96 -4.77 4.76 7.85
C SER A 96 -3.40 4.89 7.16
N LYS A 97 -2.29 4.72 7.90
CA LYS A 97 -0.92 4.74 7.33
C LYS A 97 -0.59 3.50 6.48
N GLY A 98 -1.35 2.43 6.63
CA GLY A 98 -1.12 1.13 6.00
C GLY A 98 -1.37 -0.01 6.97
N ILE A 99 -1.20 -1.24 6.50
CA ILE A 99 -1.43 -2.47 7.28
C ILE A 99 -0.09 -3.11 7.61
N ARG A 100 0.16 -3.35 8.90
CA ARG A 100 1.37 -4.02 9.38
C ARG A 100 0.99 -5.25 10.20
N LEU A 101 0.85 -6.38 9.51
CA LEU A 101 0.51 -7.66 10.10
C LEU A 101 1.55 -8.71 9.71
N GLY A 102 1.96 -9.52 10.67
CA GLY A 102 2.71 -10.74 10.38
C GLY A 102 1.84 -11.72 9.60
N SER A 103 2.45 -12.50 8.70
CA SER A 103 1.73 -13.45 7.83
C SER A 103 0.62 -12.81 6.98
N PHE A 104 0.71 -11.51 6.66
CA PHE A 104 -0.37 -10.78 5.97
C PHE A 104 -0.77 -11.38 4.62
N VAL A 105 0.15 -11.99 3.88
CA VAL A 105 -0.15 -12.69 2.61
C VAL A 105 -1.13 -13.85 2.85
N LEU A 106 -0.93 -14.64 3.91
CA LEU A 106 -1.83 -15.74 4.27
C LEU A 106 -3.17 -15.21 4.78
N ILE A 107 -3.14 -14.13 5.58
CA ILE A 107 -4.35 -13.48 6.08
C ILE A 107 -5.18 -12.94 4.91
N ARG A 108 -4.54 -12.38 3.88
CA ARG A 108 -5.23 -11.92 2.68
C ARG A 108 -5.92 -13.08 1.94
N GLY A 109 -5.25 -14.22 1.76
CA GLY A 109 -5.88 -15.41 1.19
C GLY A 109 -7.10 -15.88 2.00
N VAL A 110 -7.00 -15.88 3.34
CA VAL A 110 -8.14 -16.16 4.21
C VAL A 110 -9.30 -15.19 3.99
N ILE A 111 -9.02 -13.88 3.86
CA ILE A 111 -10.05 -12.88 3.60
C ILE A 111 -10.70 -13.14 2.23
N GLU A 112 -9.90 -13.42 1.20
CA GLU A 112 -10.38 -13.73 -0.15
C GLU A 112 -11.28 -14.97 -0.16
N ASP A 113 -10.87 -16.08 0.46
CA ASP A 113 -11.66 -17.32 0.58
C ASP A 113 -13.07 -17.07 1.19
N GLU A 114 -13.12 -16.24 2.23
CA GLU A 114 -14.37 -15.95 2.96
C GLU A 114 -15.27 -14.99 2.17
N LEU A 115 -14.68 -14.01 1.49
CA LEU A 115 -15.41 -13.12 0.60
C LEU A 115 -15.99 -13.88 -0.59
N GLU A 116 -15.26 -14.84 -1.16
CA GLU A 116 -15.77 -15.70 -2.23
C GLU A 116 -17.00 -16.51 -1.79
N GLN A 117 -16.97 -17.08 -0.57
CA GLN A 117 -18.13 -17.78 0.00
C GLN A 117 -19.32 -16.83 0.21
N ALA A 118 -19.08 -15.59 0.63
CA ALA A 118 -20.15 -14.59 0.76
C ALA A 118 -20.76 -14.22 -0.60
N PHE A 119 -19.91 -13.98 -1.61
CA PHE A 119 -20.37 -13.64 -2.97
C PHE A 119 -21.09 -14.80 -3.66
N ALA A 120 -20.71 -16.04 -3.35
CA ALA A 120 -21.41 -17.24 -3.80
C ALA A 120 -22.72 -17.51 -3.04
N GLY A 121 -23.09 -16.68 -2.06
CA GLY A 121 -24.29 -16.84 -1.24
C GLY A 121 -24.22 -18.01 -0.23
N GLN A 122 -23.05 -18.58 -0.01
CA GLN A 122 -22.83 -19.70 0.92
C GLN A 122 -22.71 -19.23 2.37
N LYS A 123 -22.27 -17.97 2.57
CA LYS A 123 -22.23 -17.30 3.88
C LYS A 123 -22.91 -15.94 3.78
N THR A 124 -23.45 -15.46 4.90
CA THR A 124 -23.80 -14.04 5.01
C THR A 124 -22.51 -13.20 5.06
N ALA A 125 -22.60 -11.93 4.66
CA ALA A 125 -21.46 -11.01 4.74
C ALA A 125 -20.86 -10.94 6.15
N GLN A 126 -21.71 -10.90 7.19
CA GLN A 126 -21.26 -10.90 8.58
C GLN A 126 -20.51 -12.20 8.94
N SER A 127 -21.08 -13.36 8.61
CA SER A 127 -20.47 -14.66 8.93
C SER A 127 -19.13 -14.88 8.23
N ALA A 128 -19.00 -14.42 6.98
CA ALA A 128 -17.73 -14.46 6.25
C ALA A 128 -16.66 -13.58 6.90
N LEU A 129 -17.01 -12.34 7.27
CA LEU A 129 -16.08 -11.43 7.95
C LEU A 129 -15.67 -11.95 9.33
N ASP A 130 -16.60 -12.50 10.12
CA ASP A 130 -16.31 -13.10 11.41
C ASP A 130 -15.35 -14.29 11.26
N SER A 131 -15.59 -15.15 10.26
CA SER A 131 -14.71 -16.28 9.93
C SER A 131 -13.31 -15.82 9.52
N ALA A 132 -13.22 -14.76 8.70
CA ALA A 132 -11.95 -14.18 8.26
C ALA A 132 -11.15 -13.62 9.45
N VAL A 133 -11.82 -12.96 10.40
CA VAL A 133 -11.21 -12.48 11.64
C VAL A 133 -10.71 -13.64 12.49
N GLU A 134 -11.53 -14.67 12.70
CA GLU A 134 -11.14 -15.83 13.52
C GLU A 134 -9.91 -16.55 12.93
N ARG A 135 -9.97 -16.88 11.63
CA ARG A 135 -8.89 -17.56 10.90
C ARG A 135 -7.63 -16.67 10.82
N GLY A 136 -7.79 -15.39 10.53
CA GLY A 136 -6.70 -14.42 10.47
C GLY A 136 -5.98 -14.26 11.82
N ASN A 137 -6.74 -14.17 12.92
CA ASN A 137 -6.16 -14.08 14.26
C ASN A 137 -5.33 -15.31 14.65
N LYS A 138 -5.70 -16.51 14.20
CA LYS A 138 -4.89 -17.71 14.40
C LYS A 138 -3.52 -17.57 13.73
N LEU A 139 -3.46 -17.02 12.50
CA LEU A 139 -2.21 -16.75 11.78
C LEU A 139 -1.36 -15.67 12.47
N LEU A 140 -2.00 -14.62 13.00
CA LEU A 140 -1.29 -13.59 13.77
C LEU A 140 -0.62 -14.16 15.02
N ARG A 141 -1.33 -15.01 15.78
CA ARG A 141 -0.77 -15.68 16.97
C ARG A 141 0.33 -16.68 16.61
N GLN A 142 0.23 -17.34 15.45
CA GLN A 142 1.31 -18.19 14.95
C GLN A 142 2.56 -17.37 14.61
N PHE A 143 2.40 -16.25 13.89
CA PHE A 143 3.51 -15.35 13.56
C PHE A 143 4.20 -14.80 14.81
N GLU A 144 3.42 -14.35 15.80
CA GLU A 144 3.92 -13.87 17.08
C GLU A 144 4.76 -14.92 17.79
N ARG A 145 4.27 -16.17 17.90
CA ARG A 145 5.03 -17.27 18.51
C ARG A 145 6.29 -17.65 17.73
N ALA A 146 6.27 -17.51 16.41
CA ALA A 146 7.42 -17.80 15.54
C ALA A 146 8.46 -16.67 15.53
N SER A 147 8.14 -15.51 16.08
CA SER A 147 9.02 -14.33 16.16
C SER A 147 9.27 -13.90 17.63
N PRO A 148 9.72 -14.81 18.52
CA PRO A 148 9.75 -14.53 19.97
C PRO A 148 10.80 -13.47 20.36
N GLU A 149 11.76 -13.16 19.47
CA GLU A 149 12.79 -12.15 19.72
C GLU A 149 12.91 -11.17 18.54
N ARG A 150 12.15 -10.08 18.64
CA ARG A 150 12.47 -8.77 18.07
C ARG A 150 12.27 -7.71 19.15
#